data_AF-W1XAR8-F1
#
_entry.id   AF-W1XAR8-F1
#
_cell.length_a   1.000
_cell.length_b   1.000
_cell.length_c   1.000
_cell.angle_alpha   90.00
_cell.angle_beta   90.00
_cell.angle_gamma   90.00
#
_symmetry.space_group_name_H-M   'P 1'
#
loop_
_entity.id
_entity.type
_entity.pdbx_description
1 polymer ?
#
loop_
_entity_poly.entity_id
_entity_poly.type
_entity_poly.pdbx_seq_one_letter_code
_entity_poly.pdbx_strand_id
1 'polypeptide(L)' 'MKLIVGMTGATGAPLGVALLQALREMPNVETHLTKP' A
#
# COMPACT_ATOMS: atom_id res chain seq x y z
N MET A 1 -0.64 4.08 -13.70
CA MET A 1 0.70 3.80 -13.12
C MET A 1 0.57 2.60 -12.19
N LYS A 2 1.54 1.69 -12.12
CA LYS A 2 1.48 0.52 -11.25
C LYS A 2 2.48 0.66 -10.10
N LEU A 3 2.00 0.54 -8.85
CA LEU A 3 2.82 0.63 -7.65
C LEU A 3 2.78 -0.70 -6.89
N ILE A 4 3.96 -1.21 -6.54
CA ILE A 4 4.12 -2.38 -5.67
C ILE A 4 4.45 -1.86 -4.28
N VAL A 5 3.65 -2.26 -3.30
CA VAL A 5 3.86 -1.89 -1.89
C VAL A 5 4.28 -3.15 -1.15
N GLY A 6 5.54 -3.19 -0.72
CA GLY A 6 6.06 -4.19 0.22
C GLY A 6 6.02 -3.63 1.64
N MET A 7 5.36 -4.32 2.56
CA MET A 7 5.33 -3.95 3.98
C MET A 7 6.14 -4.97 4.79
N THR A 8 7.09 -4.50 5.60
CA THR A 8 7.87 -5.35 6.52
C THR A 8 7.69 -4.87 7.96
N GLY A 9 7.63 -5.82 8.90
CA GLY A 9 7.44 -5.53 10.33
C GLY A 9 6.00 -5.20 10.72
N ALA A 10 5.50 -5.83 11.80
CA ALA A 10 4.12 -5.66 12.26
C ALA A 10 3.82 -4.26 12.82
N THR A 11 4.82 -3.58 13.40
CA THR A 11 4.68 -2.24 14.00
C THR A 11 4.27 -1.18 12.98
N GLY A 12 4.71 -1.31 11.72
CA GLY A 12 4.43 -0.36 10.64
C GLY A 12 3.12 -0.62 9.89
N ALA A 13 2.37 -1.68 10.24
CA ALA A 13 1.15 -2.06 9.52
C ALA A 13 0.10 -0.92 9.43
N PRO A 14 -0.14 -0.11 10.48
CA PRO A 14 -1.06 1.03 10.38
C PRO A 14 -0.64 2.07 9.34
N LEU A 15 0.67 2.34 9.18
CA LEU A 15 1.18 3.29 8.20
C LEU A 15 0.95 2.79 6.76
N GLY A 16 1.19 1.50 6.53
CA GLY A 16 0.96 0.92 5.21
C GLY A 16 -0.52 0.81 4.84
N VAL A 17 -1.41 0.59 5.82
CA VAL A 17 -2.86 0.69 5.61
C VAL A 17 -3.26 2.11 5.23
N ALA A 18 -2.77 3.13 5.93
CA ALA A 18 -3.05 4.54 5.61
C ALA A 18 -2.56 4.91 4.20
N LEU A 19 -1.38 4.42 3.80
CA LEU A 19 -0.85 4.61 2.45
C LEU A 19 -1.77 3.96 1.39
N LEU A 20 -2.20 2.73 1.60
CA LEU A 20 -3.09 2.04 0.66
C LEU A 20 -4.46 2.71 0.55
N GLN A 21 -4.98 3.27 1.65
CA GLN A 21 -6.22 4.05 1.63
C GLN A 21 -6.07 5.32 0.79
N ALA A 22 -4.98 6.07 0.96
CA ALA A 22 -4.71 7.26 0.16
C ALA A 22 -4.53 6.94 -1.33
N LEU A 23 -3.82 5.85 -1.66
CA LEU A 23 -3.63 5.41 -3.04
C LEU A 23 -4.93 4.91 -3.69
N ARG A 24 -5.87 4.38 -2.90
CA ARG A 24 -7.19 3.94 -3.40
C ARG A 24 -8.06 5.09 -3.89
N GLU A 25 -7.84 6.30 -3.40
CA GLU A 25 -8.53 7.51 -3.88
C GLU A 25 -7.96 8.03 -5.21
N MET A 26 -6.88 7.42 -5.72
CA MET A 26 -6.27 7.78 -7.00
C MET A 26 -6.71 6.79 -8.10
N PRO A 27 -7.73 7.12 -8.92
CA PRO A 27 -8.37 6.18 -9.85
C PRO A 27 -7.46 5.65 -10.97
N ASN A 28 -6.29 6.25 -11.17
CA ASN A 28 -5.28 5.88 -12.15
C ASN A 28 -4.10 5.07 -11.58
N VAL A 29 -4.16 4.70 -10.30
CA VAL A 29 -3.12 3.96 -9.59
C VAL A 29 -3.61 2.55 -9.24
N GLU A 30 -2.92 1.56 -9.79
CA GLU A 30 -3.14 0.16 -9.46
C GLU A 30 -2.13 -0.24 -8.37
N THR A 31 -2.62 -0.74 -7.24
CA THR A 31 -1.79 -1.14 -6.09
C THR A 31 -1.77 -2.66 -5.94
N HIS A 32 -0.58 -3.23 -5.77
CA HIS A 32 -0.39 -4.62 -5.38
C HIS A 32 0.33 -4.68 -4.04
N LEU A 33 -0.35 -5.23 -3.04
CA LEU A 33 0.23 -5.49 -1.73
C LEU A 33 0.94 -6.84 -1.74
N THR A 34 2.23 -6.82 -1.43
CA THR A 34 3.03 -8.04 -1.22
C THR A 34 3.30 -8.19 0.27
N LYS A 35 2.90 -9.32 0.84
CA LYS A 35 3.38 -9.75 2.15
C LYS A 35 4.65 -10.58 1.92
N PRO A 36 5.67 -10.50 2.80
CA PRO A 36 6.72 -11.53 2.83
C PRO A 36 6.11 -12.90 3.16
#